data_AF-A0A173G2A1-F1
#
_entry.id   AF-A0A173G2A1-F1
#
_cell.length_a   1.000
_cell.length_b   1.000
_cell.length_c   1.000
_cell.angle_alpha   90.00
_cell.angle_beta   90.00
_cell.angle_gamma   90.00
#
_symmetry.space_group_name_H-M   'P 1'
#
loop_
_entity.id
_entity.type
_entity.pdbx_description
1 polymer ?
#
loop_
_entity_poly.entity_id
_entity_poly.type
_entity_poly.pdbx_seq_one_letter_code
_entity_poly.pdbx_strand_id
1 'polypeptide(L)'
;GGVGFTQYATAAYTNDILDDDLYFGYDYAKKKYGKLGSAKATMETVKDIATETTLYGLEVYEKYPTTLEDHFGGSQRATVLALASGSAVAAATGHSNAGLAGWYLSMYLHKEAHGRLGFYGYDLQDQCGATNVFSIASDEGCIGECRGANYPN
;
A
#
# COMPACT_ATOMS: atom_id res chain seq x y z
N GLY A 1 -11.34 -21.67 -4.62
CA GLY A 1 -12.33 -22.68 -4.17
C GLY A 1 -11.74 -23.51 -3.03
N GLY A 2 -12.50 -24.40 -2.41
CA GLY A 2 -12.07 -25.11 -1.19
C GLY A 2 -12.12 -24.19 0.04
N VAL A 3 -11.18 -24.38 0.99
CA VAL A 3 -11.08 -23.55 2.22
C VAL A 3 -11.03 -22.04 1.89
N GLY A 4 -10.36 -21.66 0.80
CA GLY A 4 -10.40 -20.30 0.28
C GLY A 4 -9.43 -19.34 0.96
N PHE A 5 -9.74 -18.04 0.87
CA PHE A 5 -8.84 -16.93 1.19
C PHE A 5 -9.39 -15.99 2.26
N THR A 6 -10.22 -16.51 3.18
CA THR A 6 -10.93 -15.72 4.18
C THR A 6 -10.00 -14.78 4.93
N GLN A 7 -8.91 -15.29 5.51
CA GLN A 7 -8.00 -14.49 6.33
C GLN A 7 -7.08 -13.56 5.53
N TYR A 8 -6.87 -13.82 4.23
CA TYR A 8 -6.21 -12.84 3.37
C TYR A 8 -7.09 -11.60 3.18
N ALA A 9 -8.41 -11.78 3.13
CA ALA A 9 -9.35 -10.68 3.01
C ALA A 9 -9.61 -9.98 4.36
N THR A 10 -9.88 -10.74 5.43
CA THR A 10 -10.26 -10.16 6.73
C THR A 10 -9.19 -9.25 7.32
N ALA A 11 -7.92 -9.49 7.03
CA ALA A 11 -6.83 -8.61 7.47
C ALA A 11 -7.02 -7.13 7.04
N ALA A 12 -7.74 -6.88 5.93
CA ALA A 12 -8.02 -5.53 5.45
C ALA A 12 -9.30 -4.91 6.03
N TYR A 13 -10.05 -5.61 6.88
CA TYR A 13 -11.33 -5.10 7.42
C TYR A 13 -11.66 -5.61 8.84
N THR A 14 -10.67 -6.09 9.58
CA THR A 14 -10.87 -6.55 10.98
C THR A 14 -9.82 -5.93 11.88
N ASN A 15 -10.17 -5.86 13.18
CA ASN A 15 -9.28 -5.45 14.27
C ASN A 15 -8.70 -4.03 14.17
N ASP A 16 -9.26 -3.20 13.28
CA ASP A 16 -8.89 -1.79 13.04
C ASP A 16 -7.38 -1.56 12.77
N ILE A 17 -6.65 -2.60 12.35
CA ILE A 17 -5.20 -2.50 12.09
C ILE A 17 -4.95 -1.64 10.85
N LEU A 18 -5.69 -1.89 9.76
CA LEU A 18 -5.61 -1.04 8.57
C LEU A 18 -6.09 0.38 8.87
N ASP A 19 -7.17 0.51 9.65
CA ASP A 19 -7.73 1.80 10.02
C ASP A 19 -6.68 2.65 10.76
N ASP A 20 -5.97 2.09 11.75
CA ASP A 20 -4.89 2.78 12.49
C ASP A 20 -3.78 3.30 11.56
N ASP A 21 -3.21 2.42 10.73
CA ASP A 21 -2.16 2.78 9.77
C ASP A 21 -2.63 3.85 8.79
N LEU A 22 -3.88 3.75 8.32
CA LEU A 22 -4.47 4.69 7.37
C LEU A 22 -4.72 6.06 8.00
N TYR A 23 -5.28 6.11 9.22
CA TYR A 23 -5.51 7.35 9.94
C TYR A 23 -4.19 8.07 10.24
N PHE A 24 -3.14 7.34 10.62
CA PHE A 24 -1.80 7.90 10.75
C PHE A 24 -1.33 8.56 9.45
N GLY A 25 -1.38 7.83 8.33
CA GLY A 25 -0.95 8.36 7.03
C GLY A 25 -1.75 9.59 6.58
N TYR A 26 -3.06 9.58 6.83
CA TYR A 26 -3.95 10.71 6.54
C TYR A 26 -3.61 11.94 7.38
N ASP A 27 -3.39 11.76 8.68
CA ASP A 27 -3.04 12.86 9.58
C ASP A 27 -1.65 13.41 9.28
N TYR A 28 -0.67 12.55 8.96
CA TYR A 28 0.65 12.97 8.50
C TYR A 28 0.55 13.83 7.24
N ALA A 29 -0.14 13.31 6.21
CA ALA A 29 -0.32 14.02 4.96
C ALA A 29 -1.04 15.35 5.15
N LYS A 30 -2.12 15.37 5.94
CA LYS A 30 -2.91 16.58 6.21
C LYS A 30 -2.09 17.63 6.98
N LYS A 31 -1.31 17.20 7.98
CA LYS A 31 -0.44 18.09 8.76
C LYS A 31 0.63 18.76 7.90
N LYS A 32 1.19 18.03 6.92
CA LYS A 32 2.32 18.51 6.11
C LYS A 32 1.90 19.23 4.83
N TYR A 33 0.86 18.74 4.15
CA TYR A 33 0.42 19.23 2.83
C TYR A 33 -0.89 20.01 2.86
N GLY A 34 -1.52 20.16 4.03
CA GLY A 34 -2.74 20.93 4.21
C GLY A 34 -4.00 20.08 4.03
N LYS A 35 -4.98 20.59 3.30
CA LYS A 35 -6.22 19.83 3.08
C LYS A 35 -5.96 18.61 2.18
N LEU A 36 -6.76 17.56 2.32
CA LEU A 36 -6.73 16.44 1.38
C LEU A 36 -7.01 16.94 -0.05
N GLY A 37 -6.30 16.37 -1.03
CA GLY A 37 -6.32 16.77 -2.43
C GLY A 37 -5.55 18.04 -2.78
N SER A 38 -4.82 18.67 -1.83
CA SER A 38 -3.99 19.84 -2.16
C SER A 38 -2.51 19.53 -2.40
N ALA A 39 -2.03 18.34 -2.07
CA ALA A 39 -0.65 17.96 -2.37
C ALA A 39 -0.47 17.79 -3.88
N LYS A 40 0.69 18.19 -4.42
CA LYS A 40 0.99 17.96 -5.84
C LYS A 40 1.24 16.47 -6.07
N ALA A 41 0.69 15.92 -7.15
CA ALA A 41 0.94 14.54 -7.56
C ALA A 41 2.34 14.38 -8.19
N THR A 42 3.39 14.45 -7.37
CA THR A 42 4.79 14.24 -7.79
C THR A 42 5.40 13.06 -7.07
N MET A 43 6.45 12.47 -7.64
CA MET A 43 7.19 11.38 -6.97
C MET A 43 7.85 11.79 -5.66
N GLU A 44 8.08 13.08 -5.42
CA GLU A 44 8.55 13.58 -4.13
C GLU A 44 7.47 13.43 -3.06
N THR A 45 6.23 13.86 -3.36
CA THR A 45 5.07 13.68 -2.45
C THR A 45 4.76 12.20 -2.23
N VAL A 46 4.83 11.37 -3.28
CA VAL A 46 4.66 9.92 -3.17
C VAL A 46 5.68 9.33 -2.20
N LYS A 47 6.98 9.62 -2.43
CA LYS A 47 8.06 9.08 -1.59
C LYS A 47 7.93 9.52 -0.15
N ASP A 48 7.58 10.76 0.11
CA ASP A 48 7.43 11.26 1.47
C ASP A 48 6.31 10.54 2.24
N ILE A 49 5.09 10.59 1.73
CA ILE A 49 3.92 10.07 2.46
C ILE A 49 3.96 8.54 2.54
N ALA A 50 4.27 7.85 1.44
CA ALA A 50 4.28 6.38 1.45
C ALA A 50 5.42 5.83 2.31
N THR A 51 6.59 6.47 2.34
CA THR A 51 7.70 6.01 3.21
C THR A 51 7.32 6.17 4.67
N GLU A 52 6.84 7.34 5.08
CA GLU A 52 6.46 7.58 6.48
C GLU A 52 5.35 6.63 6.94
N THR A 53 4.31 6.47 6.11
CA THR A 53 3.17 5.59 6.44
C THR A 53 3.60 4.11 6.50
N THR A 54 4.49 3.67 5.60
CA THR A 54 5.01 2.30 5.62
C THR A 54 5.85 2.04 6.86
N LEU A 55 6.74 2.97 7.22
CA LEU A 55 7.59 2.82 8.39
C LEU A 55 6.77 2.76 9.68
N TYR A 56 5.75 3.62 9.81
CA TYR A 56 4.83 3.56 10.96
C TYR A 56 4.19 2.17 11.12
N GLY A 57 3.57 1.65 10.07
CA GLY A 57 2.87 0.36 10.20
C GLY A 57 3.85 -0.81 10.40
N LEU A 58 5.07 -0.76 9.83
CA LEU A 58 6.13 -1.73 10.13
C LEU A 58 6.48 -1.70 11.62
N GLU A 59 6.67 -0.51 12.20
CA GLU A 59 6.91 -0.33 13.64
C GLU A 59 5.75 -0.83 14.49
N VAL A 60 4.49 -0.69 14.04
CA VAL A 60 3.31 -1.23 14.75
C VAL A 60 3.43 -2.75 14.88
N TYR A 61 3.76 -3.47 13.81
CA TYR A 61 3.97 -4.93 13.87
C TYR A 61 5.17 -5.33 14.75
N GLU A 62 6.21 -4.51 14.80
CA GLU A 62 7.40 -4.78 15.64
C GLU A 62 7.14 -4.49 17.13
N LYS A 63 6.40 -3.42 17.42
CA LYS A 63 6.12 -2.94 18.77
C LYS A 63 5.04 -3.77 19.47
N TYR A 64 4.06 -4.27 18.72
CA TYR A 64 2.92 -5.01 19.25
C TYR A 64 2.91 -6.45 18.72
N PRO A 65 3.50 -7.41 19.45
CA PRO A 65 3.56 -8.81 19.02
C PRO A 65 2.21 -9.43 18.71
N THR A 66 1.14 -9.00 19.39
CA THR A 66 -0.23 -9.46 19.12
C THR A 66 -0.74 -9.04 17.75
N THR A 67 -0.34 -7.87 17.26
CA THR A 67 -0.69 -7.39 15.90
C THR A 67 0.04 -8.22 14.84
N LEU A 68 1.31 -8.58 15.09
CA LEU A 68 2.07 -9.48 14.23
C LEU A 68 1.52 -10.92 14.24
N GLU A 69 1.03 -11.39 15.39
CA GLU A 69 0.40 -12.71 15.53
C GLU A 69 -0.96 -12.77 14.83
N ASP A 70 -1.79 -11.72 14.96
CA ASP A 70 -3.08 -11.63 14.29
C ASP A 70 -2.92 -11.58 12.76
N HIS A 71 -2.00 -10.75 12.27
CA HIS A 71 -1.56 -10.78 10.88
C HIS A 71 -0.33 -11.68 10.69
N PHE A 72 -0.47 -12.96 11.06
CA PHE A 72 0.61 -13.95 10.98
C PHE A 72 1.17 -14.11 9.55
N GLY A 73 0.33 -13.95 8.53
CA GLY A 73 0.70 -14.07 7.12
C GLY A 73 1.38 -12.81 6.60
N GLY A 74 2.57 -12.96 6.00
CA GLY A 74 3.30 -11.83 5.42
C GLY A 74 2.50 -11.04 4.37
N SER A 75 1.70 -11.72 3.55
CA SER A 75 0.82 -11.07 2.56
C SER A 75 -0.28 -10.22 3.19
N GLN A 76 -0.79 -10.59 4.37
CA GLN A 76 -1.77 -9.78 5.09
C GLN A 76 -1.14 -8.45 5.48
N ARG A 77 0.05 -8.51 6.10
CA ARG A 77 0.81 -7.32 6.49
C ARG A 77 1.19 -6.47 5.29
N ALA A 78 1.69 -7.09 4.23
CA ALA A 78 2.06 -6.39 3.00
C ALA A 78 0.86 -5.66 2.37
N THR A 79 -0.30 -6.30 2.32
CA THR A 79 -1.54 -5.67 1.81
C THR A 79 -1.94 -4.48 2.68
N VAL A 80 -1.95 -4.64 4.01
CA VAL A 80 -2.38 -3.59 4.94
C VAL A 80 -1.48 -2.36 4.89
N LEU A 81 -0.16 -2.55 4.92
CA LEU A 81 0.81 -1.44 4.86
C LEU A 81 0.74 -0.68 3.54
N ALA A 82 0.59 -1.40 2.43
CA ALA A 82 0.49 -0.80 1.11
C ALA A 82 -0.88 -0.12 0.87
N LEU A 83 -1.97 -0.69 1.42
CA LEU A 83 -3.29 -0.04 1.44
C LEU A 83 -3.24 1.30 2.18
N ALA A 84 -2.64 1.33 3.37
CA ALA A 84 -2.50 2.55 4.16
C ALA A 84 -1.67 3.60 3.40
N SER A 85 -0.49 3.20 2.92
CA SER A 85 0.44 4.10 2.22
C SER A 85 -0.12 4.63 0.89
N GLY A 86 -0.69 3.76 0.05
CA GLY A 86 -1.26 4.13 -1.23
C GLY A 86 -2.49 5.02 -1.07
N SER A 87 -3.37 4.70 -0.12
CA SER A 87 -4.54 5.51 0.19
C SER A 87 -4.16 6.87 0.74
N ALA A 88 -3.17 6.96 1.64
CA ALA A 88 -2.69 8.23 2.18
C ALA A 88 -2.15 9.15 1.07
N VAL A 89 -1.35 8.60 0.15
CA VAL A 89 -0.88 9.36 -1.02
C VAL A 89 -2.03 9.78 -1.93
N ALA A 90 -2.97 8.88 -2.23
CA ALA A 90 -4.14 9.18 -3.07
C ALA A 90 -5.01 10.28 -2.45
N ALA A 91 -5.27 10.21 -1.14
CA ALA A 91 -6.04 11.21 -0.41
C ALA A 91 -5.34 12.56 -0.37
N ALA A 92 -4.02 12.58 -0.16
CA ALA A 92 -3.25 13.82 -0.14
C ALA A 92 -3.23 14.53 -1.50
N THR A 93 -3.07 13.76 -2.58
CA THR A 93 -2.85 14.28 -3.93
C THR A 93 -4.12 14.40 -4.77
N GLY A 94 -5.19 13.70 -4.40
CA GLY A 94 -6.38 13.57 -5.23
C GLY A 94 -6.11 12.81 -6.54
N HIS A 95 -5.12 11.93 -6.59
CA HIS A 95 -4.68 11.25 -7.81
C HIS A 95 -4.42 9.75 -7.60
N SER A 96 -5.17 8.90 -8.31
CA SER A 96 -5.12 7.43 -8.20
C SER A 96 -3.74 6.83 -8.54
N ASN A 97 -3.14 7.22 -9.67
CA ASN A 97 -1.81 6.69 -10.04
C ASN A 97 -0.70 7.12 -9.07
N ALA A 98 -0.81 8.29 -8.41
CA ALA A 98 0.11 8.64 -7.33
C ALA A 98 -0.06 7.68 -6.14
N GLY A 99 -1.32 7.36 -5.79
CA GLY A 99 -1.63 6.31 -4.82
C GLY A 99 -1.05 4.94 -5.18
N LEU A 100 -1.21 4.50 -6.42
CA LEU A 100 -0.60 3.25 -6.91
C LEU A 100 0.93 3.26 -6.83
N ALA A 101 1.57 4.38 -7.17
CA ALA A 101 3.01 4.53 -6.95
C ALA A 101 3.40 4.41 -5.47
N GLY A 102 2.56 4.93 -4.57
CA GLY A 102 2.71 4.78 -3.12
C GLY A 102 2.57 3.34 -2.63
N TRP A 103 1.60 2.60 -3.17
CA TRP A 103 1.42 1.16 -2.91
C TRP A 103 2.69 0.39 -3.24
N TYR A 104 3.20 0.52 -4.47
CA TYR A 104 4.38 -0.25 -4.90
C TYR A 104 5.65 0.14 -4.15
N LEU A 105 5.81 1.42 -3.81
CA LEU A 105 6.92 1.85 -2.96
C LEU A 105 6.85 1.20 -1.57
N SER A 106 5.66 1.10 -0.96
CA SER A 106 5.46 0.44 0.32
C SER A 106 5.90 -1.02 0.28
N MET A 107 5.56 -1.74 -0.79
CA MET A 107 5.98 -3.14 -0.98
C MET A 107 7.50 -3.31 -1.01
N TYR A 108 8.21 -2.41 -1.70
CA TYR A 108 9.68 -2.46 -1.76
C TYR A 108 10.31 -2.15 -0.40
N LEU A 109 9.82 -1.12 0.30
CA LEU A 109 10.31 -0.76 1.63
C LEU A 109 10.10 -1.90 2.63
N HIS A 110 8.91 -2.51 2.64
CA HIS A 110 8.61 -3.65 3.52
C HIS A 110 9.53 -4.84 3.24
N LYS A 111 9.71 -5.20 1.95
CA LYS A 111 10.58 -6.31 1.56
C LYS A 111 12.00 -6.14 2.09
N GLU A 112 12.56 -4.94 1.96
CA GLU A 112 13.91 -4.63 2.44
C GLU A 112 13.99 -4.51 3.97
N ALA A 113 12.96 -3.96 4.63
CA ALA A 113 12.94 -3.79 6.08
C ALA A 113 12.93 -5.12 6.83
N HIS A 114 12.09 -6.08 6.41
CA HIS A 114 11.89 -7.34 7.12
C HIS A 114 12.56 -8.56 6.47
N GLY A 115 13.17 -8.40 5.29
CA GLY A 115 13.76 -9.49 4.51
C GLY A 115 12.72 -10.51 4.02
N ARG A 116 11.44 -10.13 4.03
CA ARG A 116 10.28 -10.94 3.61
C ARG A 116 9.15 -10.02 3.18
N LEU A 117 8.20 -10.56 2.40
CA LEU A 117 7.00 -9.84 1.99
C LEU A 117 5.78 -10.75 2.08
N GLY A 118 5.35 -11.38 0.98
CA GLY A 118 4.17 -12.24 0.92
C GLY A 118 4.47 -13.70 0.59
N PHE A 119 3.43 -14.44 0.21
CA PHE A 119 3.54 -15.81 -0.31
C PHE A 119 4.26 -15.85 -1.66
N TYR A 120 4.56 -17.06 -2.15
CA TYR A 120 5.20 -17.26 -3.45
C TYR A 120 4.38 -16.65 -4.60
N GLY A 121 4.90 -15.61 -5.24
CA GLY A 121 4.24 -14.92 -6.35
C GLY A 121 3.30 -13.80 -5.91
N TYR A 122 3.27 -13.48 -4.61
CA TYR A 122 2.52 -12.33 -4.09
C TYR A 122 2.94 -11.03 -4.78
N ASP A 123 4.25 -10.81 -4.92
CA ASP A 123 4.83 -9.58 -5.43
C ASP A 123 5.00 -9.55 -6.95
N LEU A 124 4.31 -10.42 -7.69
CA LEU A 124 4.38 -10.45 -9.15
C LEU A 124 3.96 -9.10 -9.75
N GLN A 125 2.77 -8.61 -9.36
CA GLN A 125 2.31 -7.27 -9.75
C GLN A 125 3.19 -6.18 -9.14
N ASP A 126 3.71 -6.39 -7.94
CA ASP A 126 4.46 -5.36 -7.22
C ASP A 126 5.84 -5.13 -7.85
N GLN A 127 6.50 -6.16 -8.39
CA GLN A 127 7.76 -6.01 -9.14
C GLN A 127 7.55 -5.33 -10.51
N CYS A 128 6.40 -5.53 -11.16
CA CYS A 128 6.02 -4.84 -12.39
C CYS A 128 5.46 -3.43 -12.15
N GLY A 129 4.98 -3.15 -10.94
CA GLY A 129 4.14 -2.00 -10.65
C GLY A 129 4.80 -0.67 -10.96
N ALA A 130 6.02 -0.44 -10.48
CA ALA A 130 6.70 0.85 -10.66
C ALA A 130 6.90 1.24 -12.13
N THR A 131 7.11 0.28 -13.04
CA THR A 131 7.22 0.55 -14.48
C THR A 131 5.84 0.76 -15.12
N ASN A 132 4.83 0.04 -14.65
CA ASN A 132 3.50 0.02 -15.25
C ASN A 132 2.57 1.16 -14.78
N VAL A 133 2.82 1.81 -13.64
CA VAL A 133 1.93 2.87 -13.09
C VAL A 133 1.75 4.04 -14.06
N PHE A 134 2.83 4.44 -14.74
CA PHE A 134 2.85 5.56 -15.68
C PHE A 134 3.13 5.14 -17.13
N SER A 135 3.12 3.83 -17.40
CA SER A 135 3.27 3.33 -18.77
C SER A 135 2.09 3.78 -19.63
N ILE A 136 2.35 3.87 -20.93
CA ILE A 136 1.35 4.12 -21.98
C ILE A 136 1.38 3.01 -23.04
N ALA A 137 2.11 1.91 -22.78
CA ALA A 137 2.16 0.76 -23.67
C ALA A 137 0.83 -0.01 -23.65
N SER A 138 0.64 -0.85 -24.67
CA SER A 138 -0.64 -1.49 -25.01
C SER A 138 -1.37 -2.19 -23.87
N ASP A 139 -0.64 -2.98 -23.08
CA ASP A 139 -1.14 -3.86 -22.03
C ASP A 139 -0.56 -3.52 -20.65
N GLU A 140 0.16 -2.40 -20.56
CA GLU A 140 0.70 -1.84 -19.33
C GLU A 140 -0.01 -0.53 -18.94
N GLY A 141 -0.36 0.33 -19.91
CA GLY A 141 -0.86 1.66 -19.61
C GLY A 141 -2.36 1.69 -19.30
N CYS A 142 -2.71 1.95 -18.03
CA CYS A 142 -4.09 2.18 -17.63
C CYS A 142 -4.18 3.08 -16.39
N ILE A 143 -5.14 4.01 -16.37
CA ILE A 143 -5.45 4.80 -15.17
C ILE A 143 -5.99 3.89 -14.07
N GLY A 144 -5.65 4.17 -12.80
CA GLY A 144 -5.93 3.27 -11.69
C GLY A 144 -7.40 2.84 -11.58
N GLU A 145 -8.33 3.76 -11.86
CA GLU A 145 -9.78 3.53 -11.81
C GLU A 145 -10.30 2.58 -12.91
N CYS A 146 -9.55 2.41 -14.01
CA CYS A 146 -9.92 1.53 -15.12
C CYS A 146 -9.19 0.18 -15.09
N ARG A 147 -8.29 -0.04 -14.12
CA ARG A 147 -7.67 -1.35 -13.87
C ARG A 147 -8.68 -2.28 -13.21
N GLY A 148 -8.34 -3.56 -13.14
CA GLY A 148 -9.14 -4.58 -12.47
C GLY A 148 -8.48 -5.94 -12.55
N ALA A 149 -9.19 -6.98 -12.13
CA ALA A 149 -8.64 -8.34 -12.07
C ALA A 149 -8.25 -8.96 -13.43
N ASN A 150 -8.55 -8.28 -14.55
CA ASN A 150 -8.15 -8.67 -15.90
C ASN A 150 -7.00 -7.82 -16.47
N TYR A 151 -6.52 -6.82 -15.72
CA TYR A 151 -5.30 -6.09 -16.07
C TYR A 151 -4.09 -7.01 -15.80
N PRO A 152 -3.11 -7.12 -16.72
CA PRO A 152 -2.08 -8.14 -16.61
C PRO A 152 -1.28 -8.13 -15.30
N ASN A 153 -0.75 -6.96 -14.88
CA ASN A 153 0.11 -6.81 -13.69
C ASN A 153 0.11 -5.39 -13.13
#